data_AF-A0A1W9VYI8-F1
#
_entry.id   AF-A0A1W9VYI8-F1
#
_cell.length_a   1.000
_cell.length_b   1.000
_cell.length_c   1.000
_cell.angle_alpha   90.00
_cell.angle_beta   90.00
_cell.angle_gamma   90.00
#
_symmetry.space_group_name_H-M   'P 1'
#
loop_
_entity.id
_entity.type
_entity.pdbx_description
1 polymer ?
#
loop_
_entity_poly.entity_id
_entity_poly.type
_entity_poly.pdbx_seq_one_letter_code
_entity_poly.pdbx_strand_id
1 'polypeptide(L)' 'MLINSKTQKITSEYILMELGNGLSRLHFRHLVKPLISMLFSDSSFMIVPSDSTLFQKAYQLFINRPDK' A
#
# COMPACT_ATOMS: atom_id res chain seq x y z
N MET A 1 -26.91 -19.84 6.47
CA MET A 1 -26.69 -18.41 6.17
C MET A 1 -25.19 -18.19 6.13
N LEU A 2 -24.57 -18.21 4.94
CA LEU A 2 -23.13 -18.01 4.80
C LEU A 2 -22.85 -16.52 5.02
N ILE A 3 -22.11 -16.19 6.07
CA ILE A 3 -21.64 -14.83 6.31
C ILE A 3 -20.63 -14.54 5.20
N ASN A 4 -21.05 -13.77 4.20
CA ASN A 4 -20.15 -13.25 3.18
C ASN A 4 -19.35 -12.11 3.82
N SER A 5 -18.39 -12.46 4.68
CA SER A 5 -17.48 -11.49 5.28
C SER A 5 -16.62 -10.93 4.16
N LYS A 6 -16.94 -9.73 3.66
CA LYS A 6 -16.06 -9.02 2.73
C LYS A 6 -14.71 -8.85 3.42
N THR A 7 -13.70 -9.61 3.00
CA THR A 7 -12.33 -9.45 3.50
C THR A 7 -11.87 -8.03 3.19
N GLN A 8 -11.64 -7.24 4.24
CA GLN A 8 -11.07 -5.91 4.09
C GLN A 8 -9.60 -6.05 3.68
N LYS A 9 -9.25 -5.43 2.55
CA LYS A 9 -7.88 -5.39 2.05
C LYS A 9 -7.21 -4.17 2.65
N ILE A 10 -6.02 -4.33 3.21
CA ILE A 10 -5.29 -3.23 3.85
C ILE A 10 -3.99 -3.01 3.09
N THR A 11 -3.70 -1.75 2.77
CA THR A 11 -2.42 -1.31 2.21
C THR A 11 -2.02 0.02 2.86
N SER A 12 -0.88 0.59 2.48
CA SER A 12 -0.45 1.91 2.94
C SER A 12 0.01 2.79 1.78
N GLU A 13 0.01 4.10 1.99
CA GLU A 13 0.58 5.06 1.04
C GLU A 13 2.06 4.76 0.72
N TYR A 14 2.83 4.22 1.68
CA TYR A 14 4.19 3.73 1.42
C TYR A 14 4.22 2.64 0.35
N ILE A 15 3.32 1.67 0.40
CA ILE A 15 3.21 0.61 -0.63
C ILE A 15 2.72 1.19 -1.97
N LEU A 16 1.82 2.17 -1.96
CA LEU A 16 1.37 2.85 -3.18
C LEU A 16 2.52 3.63 -3.85
N MET A 17 3.41 4.23 -3.07
CA MET A 17 4.61 4.91 -3.57
C MET A 17 5.54 3.90 -4.27
N GLU A 18 5.82 2.76 -3.65
CA GLU A 18 6.64 1.70 -4.24
C GLU A 18 6.01 1.10 -5.50
N LEU A 19 4.69 0.94 -5.52
CA LEU A 19 3.95 0.53 -6.70
C LEU A 19 4.10 1.55 -7.84
N GLY A 20 3.96 2.84 -7.52
CA GLY A 20 4.18 3.93 -8.48
C GLY A 20 5.60 3.92 -9.04
N ASN A 21 6.60 3.68 -8.19
CA ASN A 21 7.99 3.54 -8.58
C ASN A 21 8.20 2.33 -9.52
N GLY A 22 7.63 1.16 -9.18
CA GLY A 22 7.70 -0.04 -10.03
C GLY A 22 7.06 0.16 -11.41
N LEU A 23 5.99 0.94 -11.48
CA LEU A 23 5.28 1.29 -12.72
C LEU A 23 5.86 2.51 -13.44
N SER A 24 6.89 3.16 -12.90
CA SER A 24 7.43 4.43 -13.41
C SER A 24 8.08 4.31 -14.79
N ARG A 25 8.41 3.07 -15.22
CA ARG A 25 8.92 2.75 -16.56
C ARG A 25 7.96 3.28 -17.63
N LEU A 26 8.51 3.88 -18.69
CA LEU A 26 7.75 4.61 -19.72
C LEU A 26 6.53 3.83 -20.26
N HIS A 27 6.68 2.51 -20.45
CA HIS A 27 5.62 1.66 -20.96
C HIS A 27 4.40 1.55 -20.02
N PHE A 28 4.59 1.60 -18.70
CA PHE A 28 3.52 1.39 -17.71
C PHE A 28 3.09 2.66 -16.97
N ARG A 29 3.80 3.79 -17.15
CA ARG A 29 3.53 5.04 -16.44
C ARG A 29 2.07 5.50 -16.55
N HIS A 30 1.44 5.27 -17.69
CA HIS A 30 0.04 5.62 -17.94
C HIS A 30 -0.96 4.85 -17.04
N LEU A 31 -0.56 3.69 -16.49
CA LEU A 31 -1.39 2.86 -15.61
C LEU A 31 -1.38 3.35 -14.16
N VAL A 32 -0.39 4.15 -13.75
CA VAL A 32 -0.24 4.57 -12.34
C VAL A 32 -1.46 5.35 -11.86
N LYS A 33 -1.85 6.39 -12.59
CA LYS A 33 -3.00 7.24 -12.22
C LYS A 33 -4.30 6.43 -12.09
N PRO A 34 -4.77 5.68 -13.10
CA PRO A 34 -6.03 4.94 -12.98
C PRO A 34 -5.98 3.86 -11.89
N LEU A 35 -4.84 3.18 -11.71
CA LEU A 35 -4.69 2.17 -10.66
C LEU A 35 -4.80 2.77 -9.26
N ILE A 36 -4.05 3.83 -8.98
CA ILE A 36 -4.08 4.50 -7.66
C ILE A 36 -5.47 5.08 -7.39
N SER A 37 -6.08 5.76 -8.38
CA SER A 37 -7.45 6.27 -8.23
C SER A 37 -8.46 5.18 -7.94
N MET A 38 -8.37 4.02 -8.62
CA MET A 38 -9.24 2.88 -8.37
C MET A 38 -9.11 2.39 -6.92
N LEU A 39 -7.88 2.26 -6.40
CA LEU A 39 -7.64 1.82 -5.02
C LEU A 39 -8.23 2.79 -3.99
N PHE A 40 -8.11 4.11 -4.21
CA PHE A 40 -8.71 5.11 -3.31
C PHE A 40 -10.25 5.13 -3.37
N SER A 41 -10.83 4.77 -4.52
CA SER A 41 -12.29 4.74 -4.69
C SER A 41 -12.96 3.43 -4.23
N ASP A 42 -12.21 2.34 -4.11
CA ASP A 42 -12.73 1.02 -3.75
C ASP A 42 -12.81 0.89 -2.22
N SER A 43 -14.02 0.91 -1.68
CA SER A 43 -14.28 0.78 -0.23
C SER A 43 -13.89 -0.58 0.36
N SER A 44 -13.50 -1.57 -0.47
CA SER A 44 -12.90 -2.81 0.00
C SER A 44 -11.44 -2.66 0.41
N PHE A 45 -10.81 -1.52 0.10
CA PHE A 45 -9.47 -1.17 0.54
C PHE A 45 -9.51 -0.14 1.68
N MET A 46 -8.71 -0.43 2.71
CA MET A 46 -8.27 0.55 3.70
C MET A 46 -6.84 0.94 3.36
N ILE A 47 -6.63 2.22 3.04
CA ILE A 47 -5.30 2.78 2.77
C ILE A 47 -4.84 3.52 4.02
N VAL A 48 -3.82 2.98 4.68
CA VAL A 48 -3.20 3.61 5.84
C VAL A 48 -2.31 4.77 5.38
N PRO A 49 -2.52 6.00 5.90
CA PRO A 49 -1.74 7.15 5.49
C PRO A 49 -0.28 7.02 5.95
N SER A 50 0.59 7.75 5.26
CA SER A 50 1.98 7.89 5.64
C SER A 50 2.06 8.64 6.97
N ASP A 51 2.64 7.99 7.98
CA ASP A 51 2.82 8.58 9.31
C ASP A 51 4.28 8.41 9.74
N SER A 52 4.85 9.48 10.31
CA SER A 52 6.26 9.50 10.75
C SER A 52 6.48 8.58 11.95
N THR A 53 5.49 8.43 12.84
CA THR A 53 5.60 7.53 13.99
C THR A 53 5.60 6.07 13.51
N LEU A 54 4.73 5.72 12.57
CA LEU A 54 4.68 4.39 11.95
C LEU A 54 5.98 4.08 11.20
N PHE A 55 6.54 5.06 10.48
CA PHE A 55 7.83 4.92 9.82
C PHE A 55 8.96 4.64 10.80
N GLN A 56 9.07 5.42 11.87
CA GLN A 56 10.10 5.21 12.89
C GLN A 56 9.99 3.82 13.53
N LYS A 57 8.77 3.37 13.85
CA LYS A 57 8.55 2.01 14.37
C LYS A 57 8.94 0.94 13.36
N ALA A 58 8.58 1.10 12.09
CA ALA A 58 8.96 0.17 11.03
C ALA A 58 10.48 0.12 10.81
N TYR A 59 11.16 1.27 10.90
CA TYR A 59 12.61 1.36 10.85
C TYR A 59 13.26 0.64 12.04
N GLN A 60 12.76 0.86 13.26
CA GLN A 60 13.23 0.14 14.45
C GLN A 60 13.01 -1.37 14.34
N LEU A 61 11.89 -1.81 13.76
CA LEU A 61 11.69 -3.23 13.46
C LEU A 61 12.74 -3.72 12.46
N PHE A 62 12.96 -2.99 11.37
CA PHE A 62 13.90 -3.35 10.31
C PHE A 62 15.33 -3.54 10.83
N ILE A 63 15.86 -2.60 11.63
CA ILE A 63 17.23 -2.69 12.16
C ILE A 63 17.42 -3.84 13.15
N ASN A 64 16.34 -4.29 13.80
CA ASN A 64 16.37 -5.34 14.81
C ASN A 64 16.01 -6.72 14.24
N ARG A 65 15.90 -6.85 12.92
CA ARG A 65 15.60 -8.13 12.26
C ARG A 65 16.83 -9.03 12.26
N PRO A 66 16.81 -10.18 12.95
CA PRO A 66 17.96 -11.10 12.96
C PRO A 66 18.11 -11.87 11.63
N ASP A 67 17.08 -11.86 10.78
CA ASP A 67 17.02 -12.56 9.49
C ASP A 67 17.44 -11.68 8.29
N LYS A 68 17.87 -10.46 8.55
CA LYS A 68 18.34 -9.48 7.57
C LYS A 68 19.70 -8.95 7.97
#